data_AF-A0A2R6MYH0-F1
#
_entry.id   AF-A0A2R6MYH0-F1
#
_cell.length_a   1.000
_cell.length_b   1.000
_cell.length_c   1.000
_cell.angle_alpha   90.00
_cell.angle_beta   90.00
_cell.angle_gamma   90.00
#
_symmetry.space_group_name_H-M   'P 1'
#
loop_
_entity.id
_entity.type
_entity.pdbx_description
1 polymer ?
#
loop_
_entity_poly.entity_id
_entity_poly.type
_entity_poly.pdbx_seq_one_letter_code
_entity_poly.pdbx_strand_id
1 'polypeptide(L)' 'NVCTPVEVFPEEVRYVDLHVDVVRTPDGTVRRVDDDELDAAVEAGNVPEALAEKAREVAGALENAL' A
#
# COMPACT_ATOMS: atom_id res chain seq x y z
N ASN A 1 5.63 -0.53 -1.65
CA ASN A 1 4.74 0.59 -1.37
C ASN A 1 3.52 0.54 -2.25
N VAL A 2 2.35 0.48 -1.61
CA VAL A 2 1.04 0.57 -2.28
C VAL A 2 0.50 1.97 -2.01
N CYS A 3 0.30 2.73 -3.09
CA CYS A 3 -0.19 4.10 -3.03
C CYS A 3 -1.30 4.33 -4.05
N THR A 4 -1.93 5.50 -4.01
CA THR A 4 -2.81 5.93 -5.10
C THR A 4 -2.04 5.99 -6.42
N PRO A 5 -2.73 5.89 -7.58
CA PRO A 5 -2.11 6.13 -8.87
C PRO A 5 -1.31 7.43 -8.87
N VAL A 6 -0.12 7.36 -9.45
CA VAL A 6 0.82 8.48 -9.51
C VAL A 6 0.29 9.57 -10.42
N GLU A 7 0.14 10.78 -9.88
CA GLU A 7 -0.21 11.98 -10.63
C GLU A 7 1.07 12.74 -11.00
N VAL A 8 1.25 13.02 -12.30
CA VAL A 8 2.46 13.67 -12.84
C VAL A 8 2.13 15.07 -13.31
N PHE A 9 2.84 16.05 -12.79
CA PHE A 9 2.77 17.47 -13.15
C PHE A 9 4.11 17.90 -13.78
N PRO A 10 4.18 19.09 -14.43
CA PRO A 10 5.43 19.53 -15.09
C PRO A 10 6.67 19.60 -14.20
N GLU A 11 6.50 19.84 -12.90
CA GLU A 11 7.60 20.04 -11.94
C GLU A 11 7.54 19.09 -10.73
N GLU A 12 6.49 18.27 -10.60
CA GLU A 12 6.29 17.43 -9.42
C GLU A 12 5.50 16.15 -9.73
N VAL A 13 5.58 15.20 -8.79
CA VAL A 13 4.82 13.97 -8.79
C VAL A 13 4.10 13.85 -7.45
N ARG A 14 2.81 13.50 -7.48
CA ARG A 14 2.00 13.34 -6.27
C ARG A 14 1.35 11.97 -6.22
N TYR A 15 1.26 11.45 -5.00
CA TYR A 15 0.50 10.27 -4.64
C TYR A 15 0.17 10.37 -3.16
N VAL A 16 -0.83 9.61 -2.73
CA VAL A 16 -1.15 9.38 -1.33
C VAL A 16 -0.72 7.97 -0.97
N ASP A 17 0.11 7.87 0.06
CA ASP A 17 0.51 6.60 0.65
C ASP A 17 -0.70 5.91 1.30
N LEU A 18 -0.83 4.59 1.14
CA LEU A 18 -1.93 3.81 1.71
C LEU A 18 -1.46 2.89 2.83
N HIS A 19 -0.35 3.20 3.50
CA HIS A 19 0.26 2.51 4.63
C HIS A 19 0.73 1.07 4.37
N VAL A 20 0.23 0.37 3.35
CA VAL A 20 0.60 -1.02 3.07
C VAL A 20 1.82 -1.12 2.18
N ASP A 21 2.78 -1.92 2.62
CA ASP A 21 4.03 -2.17 1.93
C ASP A 21 4.27 -3.66 1.67
N VAL A 22 5.04 -3.97 0.62
CA VAL A 22 5.52 -5.32 0.34
C VAL A 22 7.03 -5.27 0.30
N VAL A 23 7.66 -6.02 1.19
CA VAL A 23 9.11 -6.03 1.38
C VAL A 23 9.67 -7.38 0.97
N ARG A 24 10.73 -7.35 0.17
CA ARG A 24 11.55 -8.52 -0.12
C ARG A 24 12.87 -8.41 0.60
N THR A 25 13.17 -9.38 1.46
CA THR A 25 14.42 -9.45 2.23
C THR A 25 15.56 -10.04 1.39
N PRO A 26 16.83 -9.87 1.80
CA PRO A 26 17.99 -10.38 1.04
C PRO A 26 18.03 -11.91 0.87
N ASP A 27 17.40 -12.66 1.79
CA ASP A 27 17.24 -14.11 1.71
C ASP A 27 16.09 -14.55 0.76
N GLY A 28 15.39 -13.59 0.16
CA GLY A 28 14.35 -13.83 -0.82
C GLY A 28 12.93 -13.94 -0.25
N THR A 29 12.74 -13.86 1.07
CA THR A 29 11.40 -13.86 1.67
C THR A 29 10.64 -12.60 1.25
N VAL A 30 9.41 -12.76 0.77
CA VAL A 30 8.50 -11.66 0.46
C VAL A 30 7.41 -11.64 1.52
N ARG A 31 7.14 -10.45 2.08
CA ARG A 31 6.06 -10.28 3.06
C ARG A 31 5.38 -8.93 2.91
N ARG A 32 4.07 -8.91 3.12
CA ARG A 32 3.31 -7.69 3.36
C ARG A 32 3.58 -7.14 4.76
N VAL A 33 3.61 -5.81 4.90
CA VAL A 33 3.89 -5.09 6.15
C VAL A 33 2.90 -3.94 6.35
N ASP A 34 2.77 -3.52 7.61
CA ASP A 34 2.05 -2.30 8.04
C ASP A 34 0.52 -2.34 7.81
N ASP A 35 -0.06 -3.54 7.85
CA ASP A 35 -1.52 -3.75 7.84
C ASP A 35 -2.23 -3.08 9.02
N ASP A 36 -1.59 -3.06 10.19
CA ASP A 36 -2.11 -2.43 11.40
C ASP A 36 -2.19 -0.90 11.28
N GLU A 37 -1.26 -0.29 10.55
CA GLU A 37 -1.33 1.14 10.22
C GLU A 37 -2.52 1.44 9.28
N LEU A 38 -2.75 0.58 8.27
CA LEU A 38 -3.91 0.71 7.40
C LEU A 38 -5.23 0.54 8.18
N ASP A 39 -5.30 -0.46 9.07
CA ASP A 39 -6.47 -0.68 9.94
C ASP A 39 -6.75 0.56 10.81
N ALA A 40 -5.72 1.12 11.44
CA ALA A 40 -5.84 2.34 12.25
C ALA A 40 -6.29 3.55 11.40
N ALA A 41 -5.81 3.67 10.16
CA ALA A 41 -6.23 4.73 9.25
C ALA A 41 -7.70 4.61 8.82
N VAL A 42 -8.21 3.37 8.68
CA VAL A 42 -9.64 3.10 8.44
C VAL A 42 -10.47 3.45 9.67
N GLU A 43 -10.06 2.98 10.86
CA GLU A 43 -10.75 3.28 12.13
C GLU A 43 -10.82 4.79 12.40
N ALA A 44 -9.76 5.54 12.06
CA ALA A 44 -9.72 6.99 12.16
C ALA A 44 -10.54 7.72 11.08
N GLY A 45 -11.04 7.00 10.06
CA GLY A 45 -11.79 7.57 8.93
C GLY A 45 -10.93 8.31 7.90
N ASN A 46 -9.60 8.14 7.95
CA ASN A 46 -8.67 8.74 6.98
C ASN A 46 -8.67 7.98 5.65
N VAL A 47 -8.90 6.67 5.70
CA VAL A 47 -8.95 5.77 4.54
C VAL A 47 -10.32 5.09 4.49
N PRO A 48 -11.06 5.17 3.38
CA PRO A 48 -12.30 4.40 3.23
C PRO A 48 -12.02 2.89 3.19
N GLU A 49 -12.87 2.07 3.83
CA GLU A 49 -12.71 0.61 3.84
C GLU A 49 -12.53 0.02 2.43
N ALA A 50 -13.34 0.46 1.45
CA ALA A 50 -13.22 -0.03 0.08
C ALA A 50 -11.85 0.29 -0.58
N LEU A 51 -11.20 1.38 -0.15
CA LEU A 51 -9.84 1.71 -0.61
C LEU A 51 -8.80 0.84 0.11
N ALA A 52 -8.99 0.59 1.41
CA ALA A 52 -8.15 -0.31 2.18
C ALA A 52 -8.20 -1.74 1.62
N GLU A 53 -9.39 -2.29 1.34
CA GLU A 53 -9.58 -3.59 0.69
C GLU A 53 -8.80 -3.69 -0.62
N LYS A 54 -8.88 -2.64 -1.46
CA LYS A 54 -8.15 -2.59 -2.72
C LYS A 54 -6.63 -2.53 -2.53
N ALA A 55 -6.15 -1.78 -1.54
CA ALA A 55 -4.74 -1.75 -1.21
C ALA A 55 -4.23 -3.13 -0.77
N ARG A 56 -5.01 -3.84 0.06
CA ARG A 56 -4.71 -5.22 0.48
C ARG A 56 -4.68 -6.20 -0.69
N GLU A 57 -5.62 -6.09 -1.64
CA GLU A 57 -5.64 -6.91 -2.87
C GLU A 57 -4.37 -6.72 -3.71
N VAL A 58 -3.99 -5.46 -3.97
CA VAL A 58 -2.77 -5.14 -4.74
C VAL A 58 -1.52 -5.65 -4.03
N ALA A 59 -1.43 -5.47 -2.71
CA ALA A 59 -0.30 -5.95 -1.92
C ALA A 59 -0.20 -7.49 -1.96
N GLY A 60 -1.32 -8.20 -1.79
CA GLY A 60 -1.36 -9.66 -1.88
C GLY A 60 -1.01 -10.18 -3.28
N ALA A 61 -1.43 -9.49 -4.34
CA ALA A 61 -1.03 -9.85 -5.70
C ALA A 61 0.49 -9.70 -5.91
N LEU A 62 1.11 -8.66 -5.35
CA LEU A 62 2.56 -8.45 -5.41
C LEU A 62 3.33 -9.47 -4.57
N GLU A 63 2.85 -9.78 -3.36
CA GLU A 63 3.47 -10.78 -2.47
C GLU A 63 3.53 -12.17 -3.12
N ASN A 64 2.50 -12.54 -3.88
CA ASN A 64 2.44 -13.82 -4.61
C ASN A 64 3.27 -13.85 -5.91
N ALA A 65 3.65 -12.69 -6.45
CA ALA A 65 4.30 -12.57 -7.76
C ALA A 65 5.83 -12.40 -7.70
N LEU A 66 6.40 -12.12 -6.52
CA LEU A 66 7.80 -11.72 -6.32
C LEU A 66 8.68 -12.79 -5.67
#